data_AF-A0A9N9QXE9-F1
#
_entry.id   AF-A0A9N9QXE9-F1
#
_cell.length_a   1.000
_cell.length_b   1.000
_cell.length_c   1.000
_cell.angle_alpha   90.00
_cell.angle_beta   90.00
_cell.angle_gamma   90.00
#
_symmetry.space_group_name_H-M   'P 1'
#
loop_
_entity.id
_entity.type
_entity.pdbx_description
1 polymer ?
#
loop_
_entity_poly.entity_id
_entity_poly.type
_entity_poly.pdbx_seq_one_letter_code
_entity_poly.pdbx_strand_id
1 'polypeptide(L)'
;MESIKTFSVSLIKGFIDSLRGVTVLLYLDKEINERALRSSPLIDVDTKQKKQTKPKQESKVLTRVLQSCILNGFIFLLSILVFEYALLPAVKYLVIIVFGHNPGVAHNVWAWMQPFLLMTFRMIWVLPLFLLSKLVNSLWFQDIADSAYRHRRGRPQFMSSVSKIIADSLFSLLVQALFLAQSILVSMLPITYVGDLLCLVHMCLLYALYSFEYKWFNMGWELHKRLTFIETNWPYFLGFGLPLAVLTQIPQSYIISGCVFSIFFPVFILSGNEASPVAGCEYPLRLFSPVVAISNGMFRFVKQGAEAVTHRSR
;
A
#
# COMPACT_ATOMS: atom_id res chain seq x y z
N MET A 1 -12.08 -2.25 -33.45
CA MET A 1 -12.95 -3.05 -32.56
C MET A 1 -12.12 -4.03 -31.72
N GLU A 2 -11.09 -4.67 -32.30
CA GLU A 2 -10.18 -5.57 -31.56
C GLU A 2 -9.37 -4.88 -30.46
N SER A 3 -8.82 -3.68 -30.70
CA SER A 3 -8.06 -2.94 -29.68
C SER A 3 -8.89 -2.61 -28.42
N ILE A 4 -10.16 -2.23 -28.59
CA ILE A 4 -11.10 -2.01 -27.47
C ILE A 4 -11.38 -3.31 -26.72
N LYS A 5 -11.55 -4.42 -27.44
CA LYS A 5 -11.76 -5.74 -26.83
C LYS A 5 -10.54 -6.16 -26.01
N THR A 6 -9.33 -6.01 -26.55
CA THR A 6 -8.07 -6.32 -25.84
C THR A 6 -7.89 -5.44 -24.61
N PHE A 7 -8.23 -4.15 -24.72
CA PHE A 7 -8.25 -3.21 -23.60
C PHE A 7 -9.21 -3.68 -22.49
N SER A 8 -10.48 -3.91 -22.82
CA SER A 8 -11.50 -4.32 -21.85
C SER A 8 -11.17 -5.66 -21.19
N VAL A 9 -10.70 -6.65 -21.96
CA VAL A 9 -10.29 -7.95 -21.44
C VAL A 9 -9.13 -7.80 -20.45
N SER A 10 -8.11 -7.01 -20.81
CA SER A 10 -6.96 -6.78 -19.93
C SER A 10 -7.37 -6.08 -18.63
N LEU A 11 -8.23 -5.06 -18.73
CA LEU A 11 -8.73 -4.32 -17.58
C LEU A 11 -9.57 -5.21 -16.65
N ILE A 12 -10.53 -5.96 -17.19
CA ILE A 12 -11.37 -6.88 -16.41
C ILE A 12 -10.51 -7.96 -15.77
N LYS A 13 -9.53 -8.49 -16.51
CA LYS A 13 -8.62 -9.52 -15.99
C LYS A 13 -7.75 -8.98 -14.85
N GLY A 14 -7.24 -7.76 -14.96
CA GLY A 14 -6.53 -7.06 -13.88
C GLY A 14 -7.41 -6.90 -12.64
N PHE A 15 -8.63 -6.44 -12.82
CA PHE A 15 -9.61 -6.29 -11.74
C PHE A 15 -9.90 -7.62 -11.04
N ILE A 16 -10.17 -8.69 -11.78
CA ILE A 16 -10.41 -10.02 -11.19
C ILE A 16 -9.18 -10.52 -10.42
N ASP A 17 -7.99 -10.36 -10.99
CA ASP A 17 -6.76 -10.79 -10.33
C ASP A 17 -6.47 -10.00 -9.05
N SER A 18 -6.88 -8.73 -8.96
CA SER A 18 -6.74 -7.93 -7.73
C SER A 18 -7.53 -8.50 -6.54
N LEU A 19 -8.64 -9.20 -6.82
CA LEU A 19 -9.51 -9.80 -5.80
C LEU A 19 -9.07 -11.22 -5.38
N ARG A 20 -8.21 -11.88 -6.16
CA ARG A 20 -7.77 -13.27 -5.89
C ARG A 20 -7.03 -13.43 -4.57
N GLY A 21 -6.35 -12.39 -4.09
CA GLY A 21 -5.68 -12.41 -2.79
C GLY A 21 -6.63 -12.68 -1.64
N VAL A 22 -7.90 -12.28 -1.73
CA VAL A 22 -8.93 -12.61 -0.73
C VAL A 22 -9.20 -14.11 -0.72
N THR A 23 -9.35 -14.73 -1.90
CA THR A 23 -9.55 -16.17 -2.02
C THR A 23 -8.36 -16.95 -1.47
N VAL A 24 -7.13 -16.50 -1.74
CA VAL A 24 -5.91 -17.10 -1.18
C VAL A 24 -5.87 -16.96 0.34
N LEU A 25 -6.26 -15.80 0.87
CA LEU A 25 -6.33 -15.58 2.32
C LEU A 25 -7.32 -16.54 3.00
N LEU A 26 -8.52 -16.70 2.43
CA LEU A 26 -9.54 -17.63 2.94
C LEU A 26 -9.11 -19.09 2.84
N TYR A 27 -8.41 -19.46 1.77
CA TYR A 27 -7.83 -20.79 1.63
C TYR A 27 -6.79 -21.06 2.72
N LEU A 28 -5.88 -20.11 2.97
CA LEU A 28 -4.86 -20.22 4.01
C LEU A 28 -5.48 -20.34 5.41
N ASP A 29 -6.55 -19.59 5.69
CA ASP A 29 -7.30 -19.68 6.95
C ASP A 29 -7.97 -21.05 7.14
N LYS A 30 -8.66 -21.54 6.10
CA LYS A 30 -9.30 -22.86 6.13
C LYS A 30 -8.30 -23.99 6.40
N GLU A 31 -7.13 -23.94 5.77
CA GLU A 31 -6.08 -24.94 5.96
C GLU A 31 -5.51 -24.94 7.40
N ILE A 32 -5.40 -23.76 8.02
CA ILE A 32 -4.98 -23.64 9.43
C ILE A 32 -6.06 -24.20 10.36
N ASN A 33 -7.33 -23.88 10.11
CA ASN A 33 -8.44 -24.32 10.94
C ASN A 33 -8.63 -25.85 10.87
N GLU A 34 -8.57 -26.44 9.68
CA GLU A 34 -8.64 -27.90 9.53
C GLU A 34 -7.50 -28.63 10.26
N ARG A 35 -6.30 -28.04 10.31
CA ARG A 35 -5.17 -28.60 11.08
C ARG A 35 -5.38 -28.46 12.59
N ALA A 36 -5.91 -27.32 13.06
CA ALA A 36 -6.24 -27.15 14.48
C ALA A 36 -7.24 -28.20 14.94
N LEU A 37 -8.28 -28.46 14.14
CA LEU A 37 -9.26 -29.53 14.34
C LEU A 37 -8.60 -30.92 14.35
N ARG A 38 -7.73 -31.23 13.37
CA ARG A 38 -6.99 -32.51 13.32
C ARG A 38 -5.96 -32.68 14.44
N SER A 39 -5.51 -31.61 15.08
CA SER A 39 -4.55 -31.65 16.20
C SER A 39 -5.20 -31.82 17.57
N SER A 40 -6.53 -31.92 17.64
CA SER A 40 -7.25 -32.32 18.86
C SER A 40 -6.84 -33.75 19.26
N PRO A 41 -6.63 -34.05 20.56
CA PRO A 41 -5.88 -35.24 20.95
C PRO A 41 -6.74 -36.50 20.81
N LEU A 42 -6.58 -37.20 19.69
CA LEU A 42 -6.71 -38.65 19.68
C LEU A 42 -5.31 -39.21 19.51
N ILE A 43 -4.93 -39.98 20.53
CA ILE A 43 -3.70 -40.76 20.60
C ILE A 43 -3.53 -41.49 19.27
N ASP A 44 -2.47 -41.18 18.52
CA ASP A 44 -1.92 -42.23 17.67
C ASP A 44 -0.41 -42.14 17.51
N VAL A 45 0.12 -43.35 17.59
CA VAL A 45 1.50 -43.75 17.77
C VAL A 45 2.20 -43.73 16.41
N ASP A 46 3.43 -43.23 16.43
CA ASP A 46 4.52 -43.55 15.51
C ASP A 46 4.20 -43.67 14.01
N THR A 47 4.48 -42.60 13.26
CA THR A 47 5.04 -42.79 11.91
C THR A 47 6.02 -41.67 11.57
N LYS A 48 7.31 -41.94 11.79
CA LYS A 48 8.43 -41.22 11.17
C LYS A 48 8.40 -41.40 9.64
N GLN A 49 7.68 -40.55 8.90
CA GLN A 49 7.96 -40.35 7.47
C GLN A 49 7.74 -38.88 7.03
N LYS A 50 8.86 -38.24 6.64
CA LYS A 50 8.99 -37.01 5.81
C LYS A 50 7.82 -35.99 5.86
N LYS A 51 7.65 -35.26 6.97
CA LYS A 51 6.91 -33.97 6.93
C LYS A 51 7.87 -32.85 6.54
N GLN A 52 7.84 -32.48 5.25
CA GLN A 52 8.48 -31.26 4.76
C GLN A 52 8.00 -30.06 5.60
N THR A 53 8.97 -29.28 6.05
CA THR A 53 8.91 -28.08 6.88
C THR A 53 8.21 -26.89 6.19
N LYS A 54 7.00 -27.08 5.65
CA LYS A 54 6.19 -26.05 4.96
C LYS A 54 5.09 -25.35 5.80
N PRO A 55 4.48 -25.95 6.85
CA PRO A 55 3.23 -25.43 7.42
C PRO A 55 3.37 -24.23 8.39
N LYS A 56 4.54 -24.01 8.99
CA LYS A 56 4.77 -22.91 9.95
C LYS A 56 4.86 -21.53 9.28
N GLN A 57 5.05 -21.49 7.95
CA GLN A 57 5.19 -20.25 7.17
C GLN A 57 3.82 -19.67 6.80
N GLU A 58 2.83 -20.52 6.48
CA GLU A 58 1.46 -20.13 6.06
C GLU A 58 0.70 -19.40 7.18
N SER A 59 0.77 -19.93 8.41
CA SER A 59 0.19 -19.28 9.60
C SER A 59 0.79 -17.91 9.87
N LYS A 60 2.07 -17.69 9.54
CA LYS A 60 2.70 -16.38 9.71
C LYS A 60 2.10 -15.33 8.76
N VAL A 61 1.83 -15.69 7.50
CA VAL A 61 1.25 -14.76 6.51
C VAL A 61 -0.11 -14.25 6.99
N LEU A 62 -1.03 -15.15 7.35
CA LEU A 62 -2.35 -14.77 7.85
C LEU A 62 -2.24 -13.92 9.13
N THR A 63 -1.36 -14.31 10.06
CA THR A 63 -1.11 -13.56 11.29
C THR A 63 -0.62 -12.14 10.98
N ARG A 64 0.27 -11.95 10.02
CA ARG A 64 0.77 -10.62 9.61
C ARG A 64 -0.34 -9.77 8.98
N VAL A 65 -1.17 -10.36 8.12
CA VAL A 65 -2.32 -9.67 7.51
C VAL A 65 -3.27 -9.21 8.62
N LEU A 66 -3.63 -10.09 9.56
CA LEU A 66 -4.49 -9.77 10.69
C LEU A 66 -3.88 -8.71 11.61
N GLN A 67 -2.58 -8.80 11.92
CA GLN A 67 -1.87 -7.79 12.69
C GLN A 67 -1.94 -6.41 12.04
N SER A 68 -1.78 -6.34 10.71
CA SER A 68 -1.91 -5.09 9.96
C SER A 68 -3.35 -4.56 9.99
N CYS A 69 -4.36 -5.43 9.82
CA CYS A 69 -5.77 -5.03 9.92
C CYS A 69 -6.14 -4.53 11.31
N ILE A 70 -5.68 -5.18 12.38
CA ILE A 70 -5.95 -4.78 13.77
C ILE A 70 -5.28 -3.44 14.07
N LEU A 71 -4.00 -3.28 13.73
CA LEU A 71 -3.28 -2.03 14.00
C LEU A 71 -3.89 -0.85 13.24
N ASN A 72 -4.12 -0.98 11.94
CA ASN A 72 -4.58 0.12 11.09
C ASN A 72 -6.09 0.38 11.21
N GLY A 73 -6.90 -0.68 11.32
CA GLY A 73 -8.35 -0.59 11.42
C GLY A 73 -8.82 -0.40 12.86
N PHE A 74 -8.45 -1.32 13.75
CA PHE A 74 -8.99 -1.31 15.11
C PHE A 74 -8.29 -0.33 16.04
N ILE A 75 -6.96 -0.23 16.02
CA ILE A 75 -6.27 0.70 16.91
C ILE A 75 -6.34 2.11 16.32
N PHE A 76 -5.92 2.26 15.07
CA PHE A 76 -5.71 3.58 14.50
C PHE A 76 -7.00 4.23 13.99
N LEU A 77 -7.68 3.63 13.01
CA LEU A 77 -8.92 4.18 12.45
C LEU A 77 -10.04 4.32 13.49
N LEU A 78 -10.28 3.30 14.32
CA LEU A 78 -11.29 3.39 15.38
C LEU A 78 -10.99 4.51 16.38
N SER A 79 -9.73 4.72 16.75
CA SER A 79 -9.38 5.82 17.68
C SER A 79 -9.73 7.19 17.09
N ILE A 80 -9.51 7.39 15.78
CA ILE A 80 -9.90 8.62 15.08
C ILE A 80 -11.42 8.76 15.08
N LEU A 81 -12.16 7.71 14.74
CA LEU A 81 -13.62 7.75 14.69
C LEU A 81 -14.24 8.00 16.07
N VAL A 82 -13.75 7.32 17.11
CA VAL A 82 -14.20 7.54 18.49
C VAL A 82 -13.88 8.96 18.94
N PHE A 83 -12.70 9.48 18.60
CA PHE A 83 -12.35 10.86 18.96
C PHE A 83 -13.24 11.89 18.25
N GLU A 84 -13.40 11.78 16.93
CA GLU A 84 -14.13 12.77 16.13
C GLU A 84 -15.65 12.70 16.31
N TYR A 85 -16.22 11.50 16.43
CA TYR A 85 -17.67 11.30 16.46
C TYR A 85 -18.26 11.01 17.85
N ALA A 86 -17.46 10.63 18.85
CA ALA A 86 -17.95 10.41 20.21
C ALA A 86 -17.37 11.40 21.21
N LEU A 87 -16.03 11.49 21.33
CA LEU A 87 -15.38 12.31 22.35
C LEU A 87 -15.57 13.81 22.08
N LEU A 88 -15.32 14.30 20.86
CA LEU A 88 -15.50 15.72 20.54
C LEU A 88 -16.96 16.18 20.77
N PRO A 89 -17.99 15.49 20.27
CA PRO A 89 -19.38 15.84 20.57
C PRO A 89 -19.72 15.76 22.06
N ALA A 90 -19.21 14.77 22.80
CA ALA A 90 -19.43 14.66 24.24
C ALA A 90 -18.82 15.84 25.00
N VAL A 91 -17.58 16.23 24.67
CA VAL A 91 -16.93 17.41 25.26
C VAL A 91 -17.69 18.69 24.89
N LYS A 92 -18.15 18.82 23.65
CA LYS A 92 -19.01 19.95 23.24
C LYS A 92 -20.29 20.02 24.08
N TYR A 93 -20.93 18.88 24.29
CA TYR A 93 -22.13 18.78 25.11
C TYR A 93 -21.87 19.19 26.56
N LEU A 94 -20.74 18.77 27.14
CA LEU A 94 -20.31 19.21 28.47
C LEU A 94 -20.08 20.73 28.56
N VAL A 95 -19.46 21.34 27.54
CA VAL A 95 -19.32 22.81 27.48
C VAL A 95 -20.67 23.50 27.48
N ILE A 96 -21.64 22.98 26.71
CA ILE A 96 -22.99 23.52 26.66
C ILE A 96 -23.69 23.37 28.01
N ILE A 97 -23.52 22.26 28.72
CA ILE A 97 -24.10 22.09 30.07
C ILE A 97 -23.53 23.12 31.05
N VAL A 98 -22.20 23.30 31.07
CA VAL A 98 -21.54 24.15 32.07
C VAL A 98 -21.75 25.64 31.77
N PHE A 99 -21.61 26.04 30.50
CA PHE A 99 -21.61 27.45 30.08
C PHE A 99 -22.88 27.88 29.33
N GLY A 100 -23.86 26.98 29.16
CA GLY A 100 -25.07 27.22 28.36
C GLY A 100 -25.97 28.34 28.84
N HIS A 101 -25.81 28.78 30.09
CA HIS A 101 -26.46 29.97 30.63
C HIS A 101 -26.09 31.25 29.85
N ASN A 102 -24.89 31.31 29.27
CA ASN A 102 -24.42 32.42 28.43
C ASN A 102 -23.96 31.88 27.06
N PRO A 103 -24.81 31.90 26.02
CA PRO A 103 -24.51 31.31 24.72
C PRO A 103 -23.21 31.81 24.08
N GLY A 104 -22.89 33.10 24.25
CA GLY A 104 -21.65 33.69 23.75
C GLY A 104 -20.39 33.13 24.42
N VAL A 105 -20.45 32.83 25.72
CA VAL A 105 -19.31 32.26 26.47
C VAL A 105 -19.10 30.81 26.07
N ALA A 106 -20.16 30.00 26.00
CA ALA A 106 -20.08 28.61 25.56
C ALA A 106 -19.52 28.48 24.13
N HIS A 107 -19.97 29.36 23.22
CA HIS A 107 -19.47 29.40 21.84
C HIS A 107 -17.98 29.76 21.80
N ASN A 108 -17.55 30.81 22.51
CA ASN A 108 -16.15 31.23 22.55
C ASN A 108 -15.24 30.15 23.13
N VAL A 109 -15.63 29.51 24.24
CA VAL A 109 -14.87 28.41 24.85
C VAL A 109 -14.71 27.25 23.87
N TRP A 110 -15.79 26.82 23.22
CA TRP A 110 -15.73 25.74 22.23
C TRP A 110 -14.87 26.10 21.01
N ALA A 111 -14.95 27.34 20.53
CA ALA A 111 -14.20 27.82 19.36
C ALA A 111 -12.67 27.71 19.54
N TRP A 112 -12.16 27.95 20.75
CA TRP A 112 -10.73 27.79 21.06
C TRP A 112 -10.37 26.35 21.46
N MET A 113 -11.26 25.67 22.17
CA MET A 113 -10.98 24.33 22.69
C MET A 113 -10.99 23.25 21.58
N GLN A 114 -11.93 23.32 20.63
CA GLN A 114 -12.03 22.37 19.53
C GLN A 114 -10.72 22.25 18.72
N PRO A 115 -10.12 23.33 18.18
CA PRO A 115 -8.88 23.23 17.41
C PRO A 115 -7.71 22.76 18.29
N PHE A 116 -7.65 23.16 19.55
CA PHE A 116 -6.59 22.71 20.47
C PHE A 116 -6.66 21.20 20.75
N LEU A 117 -7.85 20.67 21.04
CA LEU A 117 -8.08 19.23 21.24
C LEU A 117 -7.73 18.44 19.99
N LEU A 118 -8.18 18.90 18.83
CA LEU A 118 -7.91 18.25 17.55
C LEU A 118 -6.41 18.25 17.22
N MET A 119 -5.72 19.38 17.44
CA MET A 119 -4.29 19.50 17.19
C MET A 119 -3.48 18.61 18.14
N THR A 120 -3.83 18.61 19.43
CA THR A 120 -3.17 17.78 20.44
C THR A 120 -3.32 16.29 20.12
N PHE A 121 -4.55 15.85 19.82
CA PHE A 121 -4.82 14.47 19.42
C PHE A 121 -4.05 14.09 18.14
N ARG A 122 -4.07 14.96 17.13
CA ARG A 122 -3.37 14.68 15.87
C ARG A 122 -1.86 14.58 16.02
N MET A 123 -1.26 15.46 16.81
CA MET A 123 0.20 15.53 16.96
C MET A 123 0.76 14.48 17.91
N ILE A 124 0.09 14.22 19.04
CA ILE A 124 0.59 13.32 20.08
C ILE A 124 0.18 11.88 19.83
N TRP A 125 -1.02 11.66 19.29
CA TRP A 125 -1.56 10.31 19.09
C TRP A 125 -1.49 9.89 17.62
N VAL A 126 -2.09 10.67 16.73
CA VAL A 126 -2.33 10.22 15.36
C VAL A 126 -1.03 10.13 14.55
N LEU A 127 -0.21 11.19 14.57
CA LEU A 127 1.02 11.26 13.78
C LEU A 127 2.05 10.19 14.20
N PRO A 128 2.38 9.98 15.48
CA PRO A 128 3.32 8.94 15.88
C PRO A 128 2.83 7.53 15.55
N LEU A 129 1.54 7.24 15.81
CA LEU A 129 0.95 5.95 15.45
C LEU A 129 0.95 5.71 13.95
N PHE A 130 0.69 6.73 13.13
CA PHE A 130 0.76 6.63 11.68
C PHE A 130 2.18 6.27 11.19
N LEU A 131 3.20 6.95 11.73
CA LEU A 131 4.60 6.71 11.36
C LEU A 131 5.05 5.30 11.78
N LEU A 132 4.75 4.90 13.01
CA LEU A 132 5.06 3.56 13.51
C LEU A 132 4.34 2.49 12.70
N SER A 133 3.05 2.71 12.42
CA SER A 133 2.27 1.77 11.61
C SER A 133 2.87 1.61 10.22
N LYS A 134 3.28 2.69 9.54
CA LYS A 134 3.95 2.60 8.24
C LYS A 134 5.21 1.74 8.28
N LEU A 135 6.06 1.90 9.29
CA LEU A 135 7.30 1.12 9.42
C LEU A 135 7.00 -0.36 9.64
N VAL A 136 6.10 -0.66 10.58
CA VAL A 136 5.75 -2.03 10.94
C VAL A 136 5.02 -2.73 9.78
N ASN A 137 4.09 -2.03 9.12
CA ASN A 137 3.42 -2.50 7.91
C ASN A 137 4.42 -2.85 6.82
N SER A 138 5.42 -2.00 6.55
CA SER A 138 6.43 -2.28 5.53
C SER A 138 7.18 -3.61 5.79
N LEU A 139 7.50 -3.90 7.05
CA LEU A 139 8.15 -5.16 7.43
C LEU A 139 7.21 -6.36 7.26
N TRP A 140 5.95 -6.23 7.70
CA TRP A 140 4.95 -7.29 7.53
C TRP A 140 4.61 -7.55 6.06
N PHE A 141 4.54 -6.52 5.24
CA PHE A 141 4.29 -6.61 3.81
C PHE A 141 5.41 -7.38 3.10
N GLN A 142 6.66 -7.14 3.47
CA GLN A 142 7.80 -7.90 2.97
C GLN A 142 7.73 -9.38 3.39
N ASP A 143 7.42 -9.66 4.67
CA ASP A 143 7.25 -11.04 5.18
C ASP A 143 6.14 -11.80 4.40
N ILE A 144 5.02 -11.13 4.12
CA ILE A 144 3.88 -11.66 3.36
C ILE A 144 4.31 -11.96 1.92
N ALA A 145 4.93 -10.99 1.26
CA ALA A 145 5.42 -11.11 -0.11
C ALA A 145 6.39 -12.28 -0.29
N ASP A 146 7.40 -12.38 0.56
CA ASP A 146 8.43 -13.41 0.46
C ASP A 146 7.84 -14.80 0.70
N SER A 147 6.88 -14.90 1.61
CA SER A 147 6.19 -16.15 1.89
C SER A 147 5.29 -16.57 0.72
N ALA A 148 4.53 -15.63 0.13
CA ALA A 148 3.69 -15.87 -1.04
C ALA A 148 4.53 -16.26 -2.27
N TYR A 149 5.64 -15.56 -2.51
CA TYR A 149 6.56 -15.86 -3.60
C TYR A 149 7.14 -17.27 -3.47
N ARG A 150 7.60 -17.64 -2.26
CA ARG A 150 8.18 -18.97 -1.98
C ARG A 150 7.20 -20.10 -2.22
N HIS A 151 5.93 -19.89 -1.87
CA HIS A 151 4.88 -20.87 -2.09
C HIS A 151 4.65 -21.13 -3.60
N ARG A 152 4.70 -20.09 -4.44
CA ARG A 152 4.38 -20.20 -5.87
C ARG A 152 5.56 -20.51 -6.77
N ARG A 153 6.73 -19.90 -6.51
CA ARG A 153 7.87 -19.90 -7.45
C ARG A 153 9.16 -20.42 -6.84
N GLY A 154 9.16 -20.85 -5.58
CA GLY A 154 10.35 -21.37 -4.91
C GLY A 154 11.27 -20.26 -4.39
N ARG A 155 12.60 -20.46 -4.43
CA ARG A 155 13.53 -19.52 -3.79
C ARG A 155 13.58 -18.17 -4.54
N PRO A 156 13.56 -17.02 -3.82
CA PRO A 156 13.76 -15.71 -4.44
C PRO A 156 15.09 -15.63 -5.18
N GLN A 157 15.08 -15.00 -6.34
CA GLN A 157 16.28 -14.68 -7.12
C GLN A 157 16.64 -13.22 -6.81
N PHE A 158 17.48 -13.02 -5.80
CA PHE A 158 17.96 -11.68 -5.48
C PHE A 158 19.05 -11.24 -6.46
N MET A 159 19.13 -9.92 -6.70
CA MET A 159 20.27 -9.34 -7.42
C MET A 159 21.58 -9.72 -6.75
N SER A 160 22.65 -9.90 -7.55
CA SER A 160 23.93 -10.44 -7.07
C SER A 160 24.68 -9.54 -6.08
N SER A 161 24.27 -8.28 -5.88
CA SER A 161 24.93 -7.31 -5.02
C SER A 161 23.94 -6.53 -4.15
N VAL A 162 24.25 -6.45 -2.85
CA VAL A 162 23.52 -5.64 -1.86
C VAL A 162 23.51 -4.15 -2.24
N SER A 163 24.60 -3.64 -2.83
CA SER A 163 24.66 -2.25 -3.29
C SER A 163 23.64 -1.97 -4.40
N LYS A 164 23.47 -2.90 -5.34
CA LYS A 164 22.45 -2.79 -6.39
C LYS A 164 21.03 -2.83 -5.82
N ILE A 165 20.80 -3.68 -4.83
CA ILE A 165 19.52 -3.73 -4.09
C ILE A 165 19.21 -2.38 -3.46
N ILE A 166 20.15 -1.81 -2.70
CA ILE A 166 19.93 -0.53 -2.02
C ILE A 166 19.69 0.58 -3.03
N ALA A 167 20.48 0.63 -4.11
CA ALA A 167 20.33 1.64 -5.15
C ALA A 167 18.97 1.55 -5.86
N ASP A 168 18.54 0.34 -6.24
CA ASP A 168 17.23 0.11 -6.86
C ASP A 168 16.07 0.48 -5.91
N SER A 169 16.17 0.12 -4.63
CA SER A 169 15.17 0.48 -3.62
C SER A 169 15.06 2.00 -3.40
N LEU A 170 16.20 2.70 -3.31
CA LEU A 170 16.22 4.16 -3.16
C LEU A 170 15.68 4.86 -4.42
N PHE A 171 16.06 4.38 -5.60
CA PHE A 171 15.57 4.91 -6.86
C PHE A 171 14.06 4.66 -7.04
N SER A 172 13.58 3.47 -6.67
CA SER A 172 12.15 3.14 -6.67
C SER A 172 11.37 4.05 -5.73
N LEU A 173 11.85 4.23 -4.49
CA LEU A 173 11.22 5.13 -3.52
C LEU A 173 11.12 6.58 -4.05
N LEU A 174 12.20 7.09 -4.67
CA LEU A 174 12.21 8.43 -5.25
C LEU A 174 11.21 8.55 -6.40
N VAL A 175 11.23 7.61 -7.36
CA VAL A 175 10.32 7.61 -8.51
C VAL A 175 8.87 7.54 -8.05
N GLN A 176 8.55 6.66 -7.10
CA GLN A 176 7.21 6.52 -6.53
C GLN A 176 6.75 7.81 -5.82
N ALA A 177 7.63 8.45 -5.03
CA ALA A 177 7.32 9.71 -4.37
C ALA A 177 7.06 10.85 -5.36
N LEU A 178 7.89 10.97 -6.40
CA LEU A 178 7.68 11.96 -7.47
C LEU A 178 6.41 11.66 -8.28
N PHE A 179 6.07 10.38 -8.48
CA PHE A 179 4.85 10.00 -9.19
C PHE A 179 3.59 10.30 -8.38
N LEU A 180 3.65 10.12 -7.06
CA LEU A 180 2.61 10.57 -6.15
C LEU A 180 2.45 12.10 -6.22
N ALA A 181 3.54 12.86 -6.21
CA ALA A 181 3.50 14.32 -6.36
C ALA A 181 2.92 14.74 -7.72
N GLN A 182 3.32 14.07 -8.82
CA GLN A 182 2.74 14.26 -10.15
C GLN A 182 1.23 14.04 -10.14
N SER A 183 0.75 13.00 -9.46
CA SER A 183 -0.68 12.69 -9.35
C SER A 183 -1.47 13.81 -8.65
N ILE A 184 -0.89 14.36 -7.57
CA ILE A 184 -1.48 15.49 -6.85
C ILE A 184 -1.54 16.72 -7.76
N LEU A 185 -0.46 17.03 -8.48
CA LEU A 185 -0.44 18.16 -9.43
C LEU A 185 -1.48 18.02 -10.54
N VAL A 186 -1.65 16.81 -11.07
CA VAL A 186 -2.66 16.52 -12.08
C VAL A 186 -4.08 16.68 -11.55
N SER A 187 -4.33 16.39 -10.27
CA SER A 187 -5.63 16.65 -9.64
C SER A 187 -5.95 18.15 -9.48
N MET A 188 -4.95 19.03 -9.57
CA MET A 188 -5.14 20.49 -9.50
C MET A 188 -5.53 21.12 -10.85
N LEU A 189 -5.73 20.32 -11.91
CA LEU A 189 -6.18 20.84 -13.19
C LEU A 189 -7.57 21.47 -13.07
N PRO A 190 -7.82 22.64 -13.71
CA PRO A 190 -9.08 23.38 -13.57
C PRO A 190 -10.30 22.66 -14.18
N ILE A 191 -10.06 21.58 -14.94
CA ILE A 191 -11.11 20.74 -15.51
C ILE A 191 -11.41 19.61 -14.51
N THR A 192 -12.33 19.87 -13.57
CA THR A 192 -12.58 19.05 -12.37
C THR A 192 -12.64 17.54 -12.67
N TYR A 193 -13.52 17.11 -13.58
CA TYR A 193 -13.71 15.68 -13.88
C TYR A 193 -12.50 15.03 -14.56
N VAL A 194 -11.74 15.80 -15.34
CA VAL A 194 -10.55 15.28 -16.05
C VAL A 194 -9.38 15.14 -15.08
N GLY A 195 -9.20 16.12 -14.18
CA GLY A 195 -8.18 16.06 -13.12
C GLY A 195 -8.37 14.85 -12.21
N ASP A 196 -9.61 14.60 -11.76
CA ASP A 196 -9.94 13.46 -10.90
C ASP A 196 -9.75 12.12 -11.60
N LEU A 197 -10.20 11.99 -12.85
CA LEU A 197 -10.02 10.77 -13.64
C LEU A 197 -8.53 10.47 -13.88
N LEU A 198 -7.74 11.49 -14.22
CA LEU A 198 -6.31 11.32 -14.43
C LEU A 198 -5.59 10.98 -13.13
N CYS A 199 -5.98 11.59 -12.00
CA CYS A 199 -5.48 11.23 -10.68
C CYS A 199 -5.80 9.77 -10.34
N LEU A 200 -7.02 9.32 -10.61
CA LEU A 200 -7.41 7.92 -10.43
C LEU A 200 -6.55 6.98 -11.28
N VAL A 201 -6.32 7.30 -12.56
CA VAL A 201 -5.43 6.50 -13.44
C VAL A 201 -4.02 6.41 -12.86
N HIS A 202 -3.44 7.53 -12.38
CA HIS A 202 -2.13 7.50 -11.75
C HIS A 202 -2.13 6.63 -10.49
N MET A 203 -3.11 6.80 -9.60
CA MET A 203 -3.20 6.01 -8.37
C MET A 203 -3.33 4.52 -8.66
N CYS A 204 -4.09 4.12 -9.67
CA CYS A 204 -4.19 2.72 -10.08
C CYS A 204 -2.83 2.15 -10.51
N LEU A 205 -2.09 2.87 -11.36
CA LEU A 205 -0.77 2.42 -11.82
C LEU A 205 0.25 2.40 -10.68
N LEU A 206 0.20 3.38 -9.77
CA LEU A 206 1.08 3.47 -8.61
C LEU A 206 0.83 2.31 -7.64
N TYR A 207 -0.44 2.02 -7.34
CA TYR A 207 -0.80 0.91 -6.44
C TYR A 207 -0.51 -0.45 -7.05
N ALA A 208 -0.70 -0.61 -8.36
CA ALA A 208 -0.24 -1.78 -9.08
C ALA A 208 1.29 -1.94 -8.96
N LEU A 209 2.06 -0.86 -9.16
CA LEU A 209 3.51 -0.89 -8.97
C LEU A 209 3.87 -1.32 -7.54
N TYR A 210 3.23 -0.72 -6.52
CA TYR A 210 3.48 -1.07 -5.12
C TYR A 210 3.25 -2.56 -4.84
N SER A 211 2.15 -3.14 -5.32
CA SER A 211 1.83 -4.54 -5.05
C SER A 211 2.71 -5.51 -5.83
N PHE A 212 2.99 -5.24 -7.11
CA PHE A 212 3.81 -6.12 -7.94
C PHE A 212 5.31 -5.96 -7.69
N GLU A 213 5.77 -4.83 -7.15
CA GLU A 213 7.18 -4.59 -6.84
C GLU A 213 7.73 -5.68 -5.92
N TYR A 214 6.99 -6.07 -4.88
CA TYR A 214 7.38 -7.18 -4.00
C TYR A 214 7.68 -8.48 -4.75
N LYS A 215 6.83 -8.83 -5.72
CA LYS A 215 7.02 -10.02 -6.56
C LYS A 215 8.22 -9.86 -7.49
N TRP A 216 8.31 -8.73 -8.19
CA TRP A 216 9.35 -8.48 -9.19
C TRP A 216 10.72 -8.28 -8.57
N PHE A 217 10.78 -7.74 -7.36
CA PHE A 217 11.98 -7.68 -6.55
C PHE A 217 12.48 -9.09 -6.22
N ASN A 218 11.58 -10.01 -5.85
CA ASN A 218 11.91 -11.43 -5.65
C ASN A 218 12.28 -12.19 -6.95
N MET A 219 11.98 -11.62 -8.12
CA MET A 219 12.46 -12.09 -9.43
C MET A 219 13.75 -11.41 -9.89
N GLY A 220 14.31 -10.48 -9.10
CA GLY A 220 15.51 -9.73 -9.45
C GLY A 220 15.33 -8.73 -10.59
N TRP A 221 14.09 -8.25 -10.84
CA TRP A 221 13.85 -7.24 -11.87
C TRP A 221 14.27 -5.86 -11.35
N GLU A 222 15.02 -5.11 -12.13
CA GLU A 222 15.35 -3.70 -11.85
C GLU A 222 14.14 -2.78 -12.10
N LEU A 223 14.12 -1.59 -11.47
CA LEU A 223 13.01 -0.64 -11.56
C LEU A 223 12.64 -0.29 -13.01
N HIS A 224 13.62 -0.02 -13.88
CA HIS A 224 13.35 0.33 -15.28
C HIS A 224 12.53 -0.75 -16.01
N LYS A 225 12.81 -2.02 -15.72
CA LYS A 225 12.04 -3.15 -16.25
C LYS A 225 10.63 -3.18 -15.67
N ARG A 226 10.46 -2.95 -14.36
CA ARG A 226 9.14 -2.89 -13.70
C ARG A 226 8.26 -1.80 -14.31
N LEU A 227 8.81 -0.58 -14.46
CA LEU A 227 8.09 0.56 -15.03
C LEU A 227 7.72 0.31 -16.50
N THR A 228 8.68 -0.13 -17.34
CA THR A 228 8.42 -0.42 -18.76
C THR A 228 7.34 -1.49 -18.91
N PHE A 229 7.34 -2.50 -18.04
CA PHE A 229 6.33 -3.56 -18.06
C PHE A 229 4.94 -3.04 -17.72
N ILE A 230 4.83 -2.11 -16.76
CA ILE A 230 3.56 -1.44 -16.45
C ILE A 230 3.11 -0.56 -17.61
N GLU A 231 3.97 0.30 -18.14
CA GLU A 231 3.62 1.22 -19.24
C GLU A 231 3.17 0.48 -20.50
N THR A 232 3.76 -0.68 -20.78
CA THR A 232 3.42 -1.51 -21.95
C THR A 232 2.13 -2.32 -21.76
N ASN A 233 1.73 -2.62 -20.52
CA ASN A 233 0.55 -3.43 -20.21
C ASN A 233 -0.42 -2.67 -19.29
N TRP A 234 -0.45 -1.34 -19.42
CA TRP A 234 -1.16 -0.44 -18.52
C TRP A 234 -2.66 -0.75 -18.35
N PRO A 235 -3.41 -1.29 -19.33
CA PRO A 235 -4.83 -1.59 -19.10
C PRO A 235 -5.04 -2.63 -18.01
N TYR A 236 -4.18 -3.65 -17.96
CA TYR A 236 -4.20 -4.66 -16.92
C TYR A 236 -3.92 -4.06 -15.54
N PHE A 237 -2.87 -3.23 -15.44
CA PHE A 237 -2.47 -2.62 -14.17
C PHE A 237 -3.45 -1.54 -13.70
N LEU A 238 -4.09 -0.84 -14.63
CA LEU A 238 -5.20 0.05 -14.35
C LEU A 238 -6.33 -0.74 -13.67
N GLY A 239 -6.77 -1.84 -14.28
CA GLY A 239 -7.80 -2.70 -13.69
C GLY A 239 -7.39 -3.31 -12.35
N PHE A 240 -6.13 -3.72 -12.20
CA PHE A 240 -5.62 -4.31 -10.96
C PHE A 240 -5.58 -3.30 -9.80
N GLY A 241 -5.12 -2.07 -10.04
CA GLY A 241 -5.04 -1.04 -9.00
C GLY A 241 -6.37 -0.37 -8.67
N LEU A 242 -7.35 -0.46 -9.57
CA LEU A 242 -8.63 0.25 -9.49
C LEU A 242 -9.39 0.07 -8.16
N PRO A 243 -9.62 -1.17 -7.64
CA PRO A 243 -10.38 -1.29 -6.41
C PRO A 243 -9.67 -0.64 -5.22
N LEU A 244 -8.35 -0.77 -5.10
CA LEU A 244 -7.61 -0.10 -4.02
C LEU A 244 -7.64 1.42 -4.18
N ALA A 245 -7.45 1.93 -5.40
CA ALA A 245 -7.48 3.37 -5.69
C ALA A 245 -8.83 3.99 -5.32
N VAL A 246 -9.94 3.36 -5.74
CA VAL A 246 -11.29 3.82 -5.38
C VAL A 246 -11.51 3.77 -3.86
N LEU A 247 -11.15 2.67 -3.20
CA LEU A 247 -11.30 2.55 -1.74
C LEU A 247 -10.54 3.65 -0.98
N THR A 248 -9.35 4.01 -1.43
CA THR A 248 -8.54 5.07 -0.80
C THR A 248 -9.00 6.49 -1.14
N GLN A 249 -9.81 6.68 -2.18
CA GLN A 249 -10.37 7.98 -2.55
C GLN A 249 -11.70 8.30 -1.85
N ILE A 250 -12.38 7.30 -1.27
CA ILE A 250 -13.63 7.51 -0.51
C ILE A 250 -13.40 8.44 0.70
N PRO A 251 -12.37 8.22 1.55
CA PRO A 251 -12.13 9.10 2.69
C PRO A 251 -11.53 10.43 2.27
N GLN A 252 -12.08 11.53 2.78
CA GLN A 252 -11.55 12.89 2.56
C GLN A 252 -10.23 13.16 3.33
N SER A 253 -9.96 12.37 4.37
CA SER A 253 -8.73 12.50 5.16
C SER A 253 -7.63 11.59 4.61
N TYR A 254 -6.48 12.17 4.27
CA TYR A 254 -5.27 11.44 3.86
C TYR A 254 -4.83 10.40 4.90
N ILE A 255 -5.08 10.66 6.18
CA ILE A 255 -4.73 9.74 7.26
C ILE A 255 -5.64 8.51 7.21
N ILE A 256 -6.96 8.72 7.09
CA ILE A 256 -7.94 7.63 6.98
C ILE A 256 -7.72 6.85 5.68
N SER A 257 -7.44 7.55 4.57
CA SER A 257 -7.05 6.94 3.31
C SER A 257 -5.82 6.03 3.47
N GLY A 258 -4.81 6.47 4.22
CA GLY A 258 -3.64 5.65 4.59
C GLY A 258 -3.98 4.43 5.45
N CYS A 259 -4.97 4.52 6.35
CA CYS A 259 -5.48 3.36 7.10
C CYS A 259 -6.12 2.34 6.16
N VAL A 260 -7.02 2.81 5.29
CA VAL A 260 -7.70 1.99 4.29
C VAL A 260 -6.68 1.29 3.40
N PHE A 261 -5.71 2.04 2.87
CA PHE A 261 -4.60 1.47 2.12
C PHE A 261 -3.91 0.36 2.91
N SER A 262 -3.51 0.61 4.14
CA SER A 262 -2.75 -0.35 4.95
C SER A 262 -3.55 -1.62 5.30
N ILE A 263 -4.87 -1.53 5.44
CA ILE A 263 -5.76 -2.68 5.69
C ILE A 263 -5.83 -3.59 4.45
N PHE A 264 -6.03 -3.00 3.26
CA PHE A 264 -6.26 -3.78 2.04
C PHE A 264 -4.96 -4.19 1.33
N PHE A 265 -3.89 -3.40 1.45
CA PHE A 265 -2.65 -3.61 0.70
C PHE A 265 -2.01 -5.00 0.88
N PRO A 266 -1.99 -5.64 2.07
CA PRO A 266 -1.54 -7.03 2.23
C PRO A 266 -2.21 -8.01 1.26
N VAL A 267 -3.51 -7.85 1.03
CA VAL A 267 -4.29 -8.69 0.12
C VAL A 267 -3.86 -8.44 -1.32
N PHE A 268 -3.59 -7.19 -1.69
CA PHE A 268 -3.08 -6.86 -3.02
C PHE A 268 -1.67 -7.38 -3.27
N ILE A 269 -0.80 -7.47 -2.25
CA ILE A 269 0.51 -8.14 -2.36
C ILE A 269 0.34 -9.63 -2.68
N LEU A 270 -0.58 -10.30 -1.99
CA LEU A 270 -0.93 -11.71 -2.26
C LEU A 270 -1.46 -11.86 -3.69
N SER A 271 -2.42 -11.03 -4.09
CA SER A 271 -2.96 -10.98 -5.45
C SER A 271 -1.87 -10.79 -6.51
N GLY A 272 -0.94 -9.86 -6.30
CA GLY A 272 0.16 -9.57 -7.23
C GLY A 272 1.09 -10.77 -7.40
N ASN A 273 1.43 -11.47 -6.32
CA ASN A 273 2.26 -12.68 -6.37
C ASN A 273 1.59 -13.81 -7.17
N GLU A 274 0.28 -13.97 -7.02
CA GLU A 274 -0.54 -14.98 -7.68
C GLU A 274 -0.84 -14.68 -9.16
N ALA A 275 -0.93 -13.39 -9.48
CA ALA A 275 -1.34 -12.87 -10.78
C ALA A 275 -0.38 -13.26 -11.92
N SER A 276 -0.93 -13.37 -13.12
CA SER A 276 -0.15 -13.49 -14.36
C SER A 276 -0.67 -12.42 -15.32
N PRO A 277 -0.03 -11.24 -15.36
CA PRO A 277 -0.48 -10.13 -16.20
C PRO A 277 -0.59 -10.53 -17.67
N VAL A 278 -1.68 -10.11 -18.32
CA VAL A 278 -1.88 -10.30 -19.75
C VAL A 278 -0.96 -9.33 -20.50
N ALA A 279 -0.15 -9.85 -21.41
CA ALA A 279 0.73 -9.05 -22.25
C ALA A 279 0.01 -8.62 -23.54
N GLY A 280 0.27 -7.40 -24.00
CA GLY A 280 -0.06 -6.99 -25.38
C GLY A 280 -0.99 -5.79 -25.52
N CYS A 281 -0.55 -4.60 -25.09
CA CYS A 281 -1.13 -3.35 -25.55
C CYS A 281 -0.27 -2.75 -26.68
N GLU A 282 -0.91 -2.30 -27.77
CA GLU A 282 -0.22 -1.69 -28.92
C GLU A 282 0.36 -0.30 -28.59
N TYR A 283 -0.25 0.42 -27.65
CA TYR A 283 0.09 1.79 -27.30
C TYR A 283 0.57 1.90 -25.85
N PRO A 284 1.88 2.05 -25.61
CA PRO A 284 2.43 2.17 -24.26
C PRO A 284 2.08 3.53 -23.65
N LEU A 285 1.61 3.52 -22.40
CA LEU A 285 1.25 4.72 -21.66
C LEU A 285 2.43 5.19 -20.79
N ARG A 286 3.20 6.16 -21.29
CA ARG A 286 4.49 6.62 -20.74
C ARG A 286 4.39 7.56 -19.51
N LEU A 287 3.48 7.28 -18.58
CA LEU A 287 3.21 8.18 -17.45
C LEU A 287 4.36 8.27 -16.43
N PHE A 288 5.24 7.27 -16.35
CA PHE A 288 6.40 7.30 -15.43
C PHE A 288 7.60 8.04 -16.05
N SER A 289 7.58 8.31 -17.35
CA SER A 289 8.71 8.94 -18.04
C SER A 289 9.11 10.31 -17.47
N PRO A 290 8.18 11.24 -17.11
CA PRO A 290 8.54 12.51 -16.50
C PRO A 290 9.28 12.35 -15.17
N VAL A 291 8.78 11.50 -14.27
CA VAL A 291 9.38 11.29 -12.94
C VAL A 291 10.71 10.56 -13.01
N VAL A 292 10.89 9.67 -13.99
CA VAL A 292 12.18 9.02 -14.26
C VAL A 292 13.20 10.05 -14.77
N ALA A 293 12.80 10.97 -15.65
CA ALA A 293 13.67 12.04 -16.12
C ALA A 293 14.12 12.95 -14.97
N ILE A 294 13.18 13.36 -14.09
CA ILE A 294 13.48 14.17 -12.91
C ILE A 294 14.41 13.42 -11.96
N SER A 295 14.13 12.15 -11.67
CA SER A 295 14.96 11.31 -10.78
C SER A 295 16.39 11.19 -11.32
N ASN A 296 16.55 10.89 -12.61
CA ASN A 296 17.85 10.83 -13.27
C ASN A 296 18.59 12.18 -13.19
N GLY A 297 17.88 13.29 -13.34
CA GLY A 297 18.42 14.64 -13.17
C GLY A 297 18.96 14.89 -11.75
N MET A 298 18.18 14.54 -10.73
CA MET A 298 18.58 14.67 -9.32
C MET A 298 19.83 13.84 -9.00
N PHE A 299 19.89 12.58 -9.46
CA PHE A 299 21.06 11.73 -9.25
C PHE A 299 22.33 12.28 -9.93
N ARG A 300 22.20 12.84 -11.14
CA ARG A 300 23.32 13.51 -11.83
C ARG A 300 23.82 14.71 -11.04
N PHE A 301 22.91 15.53 -10.52
CA PHE A 301 23.24 16.70 -9.71
C PHE A 301 23.98 16.31 -8.42
N VAL A 302 23.48 15.30 -7.70
CA VAL A 302 24.13 14.79 -6.48
C VAL A 302 25.53 14.25 -6.79
N LYS A 303 25.69 13.51 -7.90
CA LYS A 303 26.99 12.99 -8.33
C LYS A 303 27.99 14.12 -8.62
N GLN A 304 27.60 15.12 -9.38
CA GLN A 304 28.44 16.28 -9.70
C GLN A 304 28.84 17.06 -8.44
N GLY A 305 27.91 17.24 -7.49
CA GLY A 305 28.21 17.88 -6.21
C GLY A 305 29.23 17.10 -5.38
N ALA A 306 29.11 15.77 -5.32
CA ALA A 306 30.08 14.91 -4.63
C ALA A 306 31.48 14.99 -5.26
N GLU A 307 31.57 14.95 -6.60
CA GLU A 307 32.85 15.07 -7.33
C GLU A 307 33.52 16.43 -7.06
N ALA A 308 32.75 17.53 -7.02
CA ALA A 308 33.26 18.87 -6.73
C ALA A 308 33.81 19.01 -5.29
N VAL A 309 33.19 18.38 -4.29
CA VAL A 309 33.68 18.37 -2.90
C VAL A 309 34.98 17.57 -2.79
N THR A 310 35.04 16.41 -3.45
CA THR A 310 36.21 15.51 -3.39
C THR A 310 37.45 16.13 -4.05
N HIS A 311 37.25 16.91 -5.12
CA HIS A 311 38.31 17.68 -5.77
C HIS A 311 38.80 18.90 -4.97
N ARG A 312 37.98 19.45 -4.07
CA ARG A 312 38.38 20.57 -3.17
C ARG A 312 39.14 20.10 -1.93
N SER A 313 39.02 18.82 -1.57
CA SER A 313 39.70 18.20 -0.41
C SER A 313 41.05 17.54 -0.74
N ARG A 314 41.49 17.64 -2.00
CA ARG A 314 42.83 17.24 -2.46
C ARG A 314 43.62 18.49 -2.83
#